data_AF-Q2F6L7-F1
#
_entry.id   AF-Q2F6L7-F1
#
_cell.length_a   1.000
_cell.length_b   1.000
_cell.length_c   1.000
_cell.angle_alpha   90.00
_cell.angle_beta   90.00
_cell.angle_gamma   90.00
#
_symmetry.space_group_name_H-M   'P 1'
#
loop_
_entity.id
_entity.type
_entity.pdbx_description
1 polymer ?
#
loop_
_entity_poly.entity_id
_entity_poly.type
_entity_poly.pdbx_seq_one_letter_code
_entity_poly.pdbx_strand_id
1 'polypeptide(L)' 'MMIRSPEPEVKIVVDRDPVKTSFEEWARPGHFSRTIAKGPDTTTWIWNL' A
#
# COMPACT_ATOMS: atom_id res chain seq x y z
N MET A 1 -3.01 -20.23 46.18
CA MET A 1 -3.39 -20.55 44.78
C MET A 1 -3.08 -19.32 43.94
N MET A 2 -2.07 -19.37 43.06
CA MET A 2 -1.77 -18.25 42.15
C MET A 2 -2.69 -18.37 40.93
N ILE A 3 -3.62 -17.43 40.77
CA ILE A 3 -4.46 -17.33 39.58
C ILE A 3 -3.62 -16.63 38.50
N ARG A 4 -3.32 -17.33 37.41
CA ARG A 4 -2.66 -16.72 36.25
C ARG A 4 -3.69 -15.85 35.53
N SER A 5 -3.34 -14.61 35.21
CA SER A 5 -4.16 -13.73 34.38
C SER A 5 -4.35 -14.37 32.99
N PRO A 6 -5.55 -14.29 32.38
CA PRO A 6 -5.75 -14.81 31.03
C PRO A 6 -4.80 -14.11 30.05
N GLU A 7 -4.22 -14.88 29.13
CA GLU A 7 -3.40 -14.36 28.04
C GLU A 7 -4.27 -13.54 27.07
N PRO A 8 -3.76 -12.42 26.52
CA PRO A 8 -4.55 -11.58 25.64
C PRO A 8 -4.92 -12.33 24.35
N GLU A 9 -6.22 -12.40 24.04
CA GLU A 9 -6.70 -12.93 22.76
C GLU A 9 -6.21 -12.07 21.59
N VAL A 10 -5.53 -12.71 20.64
CA VAL A 10 -5.10 -12.07 19.40
C VAL A 10 -6.31 -11.90 18.48
N LYS A 11 -6.61 -10.65 18.10
CA LYS A 11 -7.68 -10.32 17.15
C LYS A 11 -7.09 -10.01 15.77
N ILE A 12 -7.65 -10.64 14.73
CA ILE A 12 -7.32 -10.33 13.35
C ILE A 12 -8.25 -9.21 12.87
N VAL A 13 -7.69 -8.09 12.45
CA VAL A 13 -8.42 -6.96 11.89
C VAL A 13 -7.98 -6.77 10.45
N VAL A 14 -8.95 -6.80 9.52
CA VAL A 14 -8.72 -6.59 8.09
C VAL A 14 -9.82 -5.69 7.53
N ASP A 15 -9.46 -4.77 6.63
CA ASP A 15 -10.40 -3.97 5.88
C ASP A 15 -10.84 -4.72 4.62
N ARG A 16 -12.15 -4.73 4.35
CA ARG A 16 -12.71 -5.31 3.11
C ARG A 16 -12.71 -4.27 2.01
N ASP A 17 -12.22 -4.67 0.84
CA ASP A 17 -12.14 -3.84 -0.37
C ASP A 17 -11.54 -2.44 -0.14
N PRO A 18 -10.36 -2.32 0.51
CA PRO A 18 -9.77 -1.02 0.84
C PRO A 18 -9.35 -0.21 -0.41
N VAL A 19 -9.15 -0.90 -1.54
CA VAL A 19 -8.82 -0.30 -2.84
C VAL A 19 -9.66 -1.00 -3.91
N LYS A 20 -10.26 -0.22 -4.81
CA LYS A 20 -11.07 -0.76 -5.90
C LYS A 20 -10.20 -1.40 -6.99
N THR A 21 -10.60 -2.58 -7.45
CA THR A 21 -9.99 -3.23 -8.61
C THR A 21 -10.32 -2.44 -9.89
N SER A 22 -9.29 -1.94 -10.56
CA SER A 22 -9.42 -1.25 -11.85
C SER A 22 -8.10 -1.28 -12.63
N PHE A 23 -8.16 -0.95 -13.92
CA PHE A 23 -6.97 -0.74 -14.77
C PHE A 23 -6.48 0.72 -14.79
N GLU A 24 -7.14 1.63 -14.09
CA GLU A 24 -6.84 3.07 -14.14
C GLU A 24 -5.40 3.36 -13.71
N GLU A 25 -4.98 2.80 -12.59
CA GLU A 25 -3.62 3.01 -12.05
C GLU A 25 -2.53 2.26 -12.83
N TRP A 26 -2.91 1.25 -13.63
CA TRP A 26 -1.97 0.54 -14.52
C TRP A 26 -1.59 1.41 -15.72
N ALA A 27 -2.49 2.28 -16.16
CA ALA A 27 -2.24 3.24 -17.24
C ALA A 27 -1.47 4.49 -16.77
N ARG A 28 -1.15 4.60 -15.47
CA ARG A 28 -0.48 5.75 -14.84
C ARG A 28 0.84 5.31 -14.20
N PRO A 29 1.92 5.17 -14.98
CA PRO A 29 3.20 4.76 -14.42
C PRO A 29 3.68 5.78 -13.39
N GLY A 30 4.16 5.28 -12.25
CA GLY A 30 4.65 6.12 -11.17
C GLY A 30 3.56 6.65 -10.24
N HIS A 31 2.30 6.20 -10.35
CA HIS A 31 1.19 6.66 -9.50
C HIS A 31 1.48 6.57 -8.00
N PHE A 32 2.32 5.62 -7.59
CA PHE A 32 2.69 5.39 -6.19
C PHE A 32 3.59 6.50 -5.62
N SER A 33 4.20 7.35 -6.46
CA SER A 33 5.09 8.43 -6.04
C SER A 33 4.66 9.76 -6.65
N ARG A 34 4.35 10.75 -5.82
CA ARG A 34 3.95 12.09 -6.29
C ARG A 34 5.00 12.78 -7.17
N THR A 35 6.28 12.46 -6.98
CA THR A 35 7.36 13.02 -7.80
C THR A 35 7.42 12.35 -9.17
N ILE A 36 7.27 11.02 -9.21
CA ILE A 36 7.34 10.24 -10.46
C ILE A 36 6.04 10.37 -11.27
N ALA A 37 4.88 10.44 -10.61
CA ALA A 37 3.57 10.59 -11.24
C ALA A 37 3.44 11.85 -12.12
N LYS A 38 4.34 12.83 -12.01
CA LYS A 38 4.39 14.02 -12.88
C LYS A 38 4.83 13.68 -14.31
N GLY A 39 5.45 12.52 -14.52
CA GLY A 39 5.95 12.08 -15.82
C GLY A 39 7.43 12.38 -16.05
N PRO A 40 7.98 11.92 -17.18
CA PRO A 40 9.40 12.00 -17.48
C PRO A 40 9.84 13.39 -17.96
N ASP A 41 10.65 14.08 -17.16
CA ASP A 41 11.42 15.25 -17.60
C ASP A 41 12.78 14.85 -18.22
N THR A 42 13.34 13.72 -17.77
CA THR A 42 14.60 13.15 -18.27
C THR A 42 14.50 11.63 -18.32
N THR A 43 15.42 10.97 -19.01
CA THR A 43 15.47 9.50 -19.07
C THR A 43 15.76 8.85 -17.71
N THR A 44 16.32 9.60 -16.75
CA THR A 44 16.47 9.17 -15.36
C THR A 44 15.14 8.79 -14.72
N TRP A 45 14.03 9.39 -15.17
CA TRP A 45 12.70 9.06 -14.68
C TRP A 45 12.36 7.57 -14.86
N ILE A 46 12.75 6.95 -15.98
CA ILE A 46 12.49 5.52 -16.26
C ILE A 46 13.22 4.61 -15.26
N TRP A 47 14.42 5.00 -14.83
CA TRP A 47 15.21 4.22 -13.87
C TRP A 47 14.72 4.39 -12.43
N ASN A 48 14.00 5.47 -12.15
CA ASN A 48 13.42 5.75 -10.84
C ASN A 48 11.98 5.21 -10.70
N LEU A 49 11.31 4.95 -11.83
CA LEU A 49 9.98 4.33 -11.92
C LEU A 49 10.01 2.88 -11.41
#